data_AF-A0A954DWC8-F1
#
_entry.id   AF-A0A954DWC8-F1
#
_cell.length_a   1.000
_cell.length_b   1.000
_cell.length_c   1.000
_cell.angle_alpha   90.00
_cell.angle_beta   90.00
_cell.angle_gamma   90.00
#
_symmetry.space_group_name_H-M   'P 1'
#
loop_
_entity.id
_entity.type
_entity.pdbx_description
1 polymer ?
#
loop_
_entity_poly.entity_id
_entity_poly.type
_entity_poly.pdbx_seq_one_letter_code
_entity_poly.pdbx_strand_id
1 'polypeptide(L)'
;MSVPYLPLRVLLLTVSTWVHREQHRAIEYLLEENRILKEQLGKRKLRLTDGQRRRLAAKGKVLGRRMLRQLATLVTPDTVLRWHRTLIAEKWRYEQTPKRRRGVGREIRRLVVRMTTENATWGYSRIQGEMQQLGHRVGRSTIARILKEEGLKPAPQRPTAWRTFLRSHWGQVAATDFFTTEV
;
A
#
# COMPACT_ATOMS: atom_id res chain seq x y z
N MET A 1 25.28 18.16 58.00
CA MET A 1 24.81 18.82 56.76
C MET A 1 23.31 18.58 56.62
N SER A 2 22.52 19.52 57.11
CA SER A 2 21.05 19.41 57.19
C SER A 2 20.43 19.72 55.83
N VAL A 3 19.61 18.82 55.30
CA VAL A 3 19.02 18.95 53.96
C VAL A 3 17.94 20.04 53.98
N PRO A 4 18.11 21.21 53.32
CA PRO A 4 17.27 22.40 53.50
C PRO A 4 15.89 22.32 52.82
N TYR A 5 15.47 21.15 52.33
CA TYR A 5 14.26 20.96 51.54
C TYR A 5 13.13 20.19 52.25
N LEU A 6 13.29 19.91 53.55
CA LEU A 6 12.31 19.16 54.34
C LEU A 6 10.88 19.76 54.31
N PRO A 7 10.65 21.07 54.53
CA PRO A 7 9.28 21.61 54.54
C PRO A 7 8.61 21.53 53.17
N LEU A 8 9.37 21.80 52.09
CA LEU A 8 8.87 21.67 50.71
C LEU A 8 8.52 20.22 50.38
N ARG A 9 9.34 19.26 50.81
CA ARG A 9 9.07 17.82 50.63
C ARG A 9 7.80 17.39 51.34
N VAL A 10 7.58 17.84 52.58
CA VAL A 10 6.36 17.54 53.33
C VAL A 10 5.14 18.12 52.62
N LEU A 11 5.20 19.36 52.15
CA LEU A 11 4.11 20.00 51.42
C LEU A 11 3.80 19.27 50.10
N LEU A 12 4.83 18.87 49.35
CA LEU A 12 4.63 18.10 48.11
C LEU A 12 4.01 16.72 48.39
N LEU A 13 4.39 16.06 49.48
CA LEU A 13 3.82 14.78 49.86
C LEU A 13 2.36 14.92 50.34
N THR A 14 2.02 15.96 51.10
CA THR A 14 0.63 16.18 51.53
C THR A 14 -0.26 16.52 50.35
N VAL A 15 0.19 17.38 49.43
CA VAL A 15 -0.55 17.70 48.20
C VAL A 15 -0.67 16.46 47.32
N SER A 16 0.42 15.70 47.11
CA SER A 16 0.40 14.47 46.31
C SER A 16 -0.53 13.42 46.88
N THR A 17 -0.50 13.20 48.20
CA THR A 17 -1.38 12.24 48.86
C THR A 17 -2.84 12.68 48.84
N TRP A 18 -3.11 13.99 48.97
CA TRP A 18 -4.47 14.53 48.83
C TRP A 18 -5.00 14.33 47.40
N VAL A 19 -4.24 14.73 46.37
CA VAL A 19 -4.61 14.52 44.96
C VAL A 19 -4.81 13.03 44.66
N HIS A 20 -3.91 12.17 45.16
CA HIS A 20 -4.00 10.73 44.94
C HIS A 20 -5.26 10.15 45.57
N ARG A 21 -5.67 10.59 46.77
CA ARG A 21 -6.92 10.16 47.42
C ARG A 21 -8.14 10.55 46.61
N GLU A 22 -8.19 11.77 46.10
CA GLU A 22 -9.32 12.23 45.30
C GLU A 22 -9.42 11.47 43.96
N GLN A 23 -8.28 11.22 43.31
CA GLN A 23 -8.22 10.37 42.12
C GLN A 23 -8.68 8.94 42.41
N HIS A 24 -8.35 8.38 43.58
CA HIS A 24 -8.79 7.04 43.97
C HIS A 24 -10.31 6.97 44.14
N ARG A 25 -10.91 7.95 44.81
CA ARG A 25 -12.37 8.03 44.97
C ARG A 25 -13.10 8.10 43.62
N ALA A 26 -12.60 8.91 42.69
CA ALA A 26 -13.16 8.99 41.34
C ALA A 26 -13.05 7.66 40.59
N ILE A 27 -11.91 6.96 40.71
CA ILE A 27 -11.71 5.63 40.10
C ILE A 27 -12.67 4.61 40.72
N GLU A 28 -12.83 4.59 42.04
CA GLU A 28 -13.76 3.70 42.75
C GLU A 28 -15.20 3.91 42.26
N TYR A 29 -15.66 5.17 42.20
CA TYR A 29 -16.99 5.49 41.67
C TYR A 29 -17.18 4.98 40.23
N LEU A 30 -16.22 5.27 39.34
CA LEU A 30 -16.29 4.82 37.94
C LEU A 30 -16.22 3.30 37.81
N LEU A 31 -15.54 2.60 38.72
CA LEU A 31 -15.51 1.13 38.75
C LEU A 31 -16.87 0.57 39.15
N GLU A 32 -17.55 1.16 40.14
CA GLU A 32 -18.91 0.75 40.53
C GLU A 32 -19.91 1.04 39.40
N GLU A 33 -19.83 2.21 38.76
CA GLU A 33 -20.67 2.52 37.60
C GLU A 33 -20.47 1.49 36.47
N ASN A 34 -19.22 1.11 36.17
CA ASN A 34 -18.92 0.05 35.21
C ASN A 34 -19.47 -1.33 35.65
N ARG A 35 -19.52 -1.65 36.95
CA ARG A 35 -20.12 -2.90 37.44
C ARG A 35 -21.62 -2.90 37.23
N ILE A 36 -22.31 -1.83 37.62
CA ILE A 36 -23.76 -1.65 37.40
C ILE A 36 -24.10 -1.80 35.92
N LEU A 37 -23.35 -1.13 35.03
CA LEU A 37 -23.56 -1.24 33.59
C LEU A 37 -23.35 -2.67 33.08
N LYS A 38 -22.34 -3.40 33.58
CA LYS A 38 -22.10 -4.81 33.21
C LYS A 38 -23.22 -5.73 33.71
N GLU A 39 -23.76 -5.49 34.90
CA GLU A 39 -24.91 -6.22 35.44
C GLU A 39 -26.15 -6.02 34.57
N GLN A 40 -26.44 -4.77 34.19
CA GLN A 40 -27.55 -4.44 33.29
C GLN A 40 -27.42 -5.07 31.90
N LEU A 41 -26.19 -5.16 31.37
CA LEU A 41 -25.91 -5.79 30.08
C LEU A 41 -26.04 -7.33 30.13
N GLY A 42 -26.01 -7.93 31.32
CA GLY A 42 -26.10 -9.36 31.55
C GLY A 42 -24.98 -10.16 30.86
N LYS A 43 -25.27 -11.42 30.48
CA LYS A 43 -24.31 -12.31 29.80
C LYS A 43 -24.15 -12.05 28.29
N ARG A 44 -24.59 -10.90 27.79
CA ARG A 44 -24.56 -10.60 26.35
C ARG A 44 -23.11 -10.40 25.87
N LYS A 45 -22.76 -11.03 24.75
CA LYS A 45 -21.45 -10.81 24.11
C LYS A 45 -21.38 -9.39 23.53
N LEU A 46 -20.52 -8.55 24.11
CA LEU A 46 -20.30 -7.19 23.64
C LEU A 46 -19.51 -7.18 22.33
N ARG A 47 -20.14 -6.70 21.24
CA ARG A 47 -19.47 -6.46 19.96
C ARG A 47 -18.85 -5.06 19.99
N LEU A 48 -17.55 -4.99 20.30
CA LEU A 48 -16.83 -3.71 20.29
C LEU A 48 -16.56 -3.25 18.86
N THR A 49 -16.84 -1.97 18.59
CA THR A 49 -16.47 -1.29 17.34
C THR A 49 -14.96 -1.11 17.26
N ASP A 50 -14.40 -0.93 16.06
CA ASP A 50 -12.96 -0.74 15.92
C ASP A 50 -12.45 0.52 16.63
N GLY A 51 -13.25 1.60 16.66
CA GLY A 51 -12.95 2.79 17.45
C GLY A 51 -12.84 2.50 18.95
N GLN A 52 -13.75 1.69 19.50
CA GLN A 52 -13.69 1.26 20.90
C GLN A 52 -12.45 0.40 21.17
N ARG A 53 -12.16 -0.58 20.30
CA ARG A 53 -10.96 -1.45 20.41
C ARG A 53 -9.68 -0.61 20.41
N ARG A 54 -9.59 0.42 19.56
CA ARG A 54 -8.44 1.34 19.51
C ARG A 54 -8.24 2.10 20.82
N ARG A 55 -9.30 2.70 21.37
CA ARG A 55 -9.22 3.42 22.67
C ARG A 55 -8.77 2.49 23.80
N LEU A 56 -9.34 1.29 23.85
CA LEU A 56 -9.02 0.26 24.85
C LEU A 56 -7.57 -0.21 24.72
N ALA A 57 -7.11 -0.46 23.48
CA ALA A 57 -5.73 -0.86 23.20
C ALA A 57 -4.72 0.22 23.60
N ALA A 58 -4.98 1.48 23.27
CA ALA A 58 -4.08 2.60 23.58
C ALA A 58 -3.92 2.79 25.11
N LYS A 59 -5.04 2.78 25.86
CA LYS A 59 -5.00 2.90 27.32
C LYS A 59 -4.44 1.63 27.98
N GLY A 60 -4.83 0.45 27.51
CA GLY A 60 -4.39 -0.83 28.05
C GLY A 60 -2.88 -1.07 27.91
N LYS A 61 -2.26 -0.61 26.80
CA LYS A 61 -0.81 -0.71 26.65
C LYS A 61 -0.04 0.03 27.73
N VAL A 62 -0.54 1.17 28.22
CA VAL A 62 0.12 1.96 29.28
C VAL A 62 0.13 1.20 30.61
N LEU A 63 -0.95 0.48 30.92
CA LEU A 63 -1.07 -0.32 32.14
C LEU A 63 -0.18 -1.57 32.10
N GLY A 64 0.07 -2.12 30.91
CA GLY A 64 0.88 -3.32 30.74
C GLY A 64 0.16 -4.61 31.17
N ARG A 65 0.78 -5.76 30.86
CA ARG A 65 0.12 -7.07 31.01
C ARG A 65 -0.19 -7.45 32.46
N ARG A 66 0.68 -7.07 33.41
CA ARG A 66 0.54 -7.46 34.83
C ARG A 66 -0.68 -6.77 35.46
N MET A 67 -0.77 -5.46 35.31
CA MET A 67 -1.90 -4.67 35.80
C MET A 67 -3.21 -5.08 35.12
N LEU A 68 -3.20 -5.29 33.80
CA LEU A 68 -4.42 -5.73 33.09
C LEU A 68 -4.96 -7.08 33.56
N ARG A 69 -4.13 -7.99 34.09
CA ARG A 69 -4.61 -9.27 34.68
C ARG A 69 -5.27 -9.07 36.04
N GLN A 70 -4.87 -8.04 36.78
CA GLN A 70 -5.43 -7.72 38.10
C GLN A 70 -6.77 -6.98 37.98
N LEU A 71 -7.02 -6.35 36.84
CA LEU A 71 -8.27 -5.65 36.55
C LEU A 71 -9.32 -6.62 35.98
N ALA A 72 -10.59 -6.45 36.36
CA ALA A 72 -11.72 -7.14 35.74
C ALA A 72 -12.00 -6.57 34.33
N THR A 73 -11.20 -6.96 33.34
CA THR A 73 -11.26 -6.43 31.98
C THR A 73 -12.42 -7.03 31.18
N LEU A 74 -13.04 -6.21 30.30
CA LEU A 74 -14.08 -6.65 29.36
C LEU A 74 -13.58 -7.69 28.35
N VAL A 75 -12.27 -7.72 28.11
CA VAL A 75 -11.59 -8.53 27.10
C VAL A 75 -10.28 -9.00 27.71
N THR A 76 -9.78 -10.17 27.31
CA THR A 76 -8.51 -10.69 27.86
C THR A 76 -7.35 -9.71 27.62
N PRO A 77 -6.40 -9.58 28.57
CA PRO A 77 -5.23 -8.72 28.41
C PRO A 77 -4.45 -8.97 27.12
N ASP A 78 -4.35 -10.23 26.69
CA ASP A 78 -3.68 -10.62 25.46
C ASP A 78 -4.36 -10.08 24.21
N THR A 79 -5.68 -10.03 24.18
CA THR A 79 -6.44 -9.43 23.08
C THR A 79 -6.19 -7.94 22.99
N VAL A 80 -6.20 -7.22 24.12
CA VAL A 80 -5.96 -5.76 24.15
C VAL A 80 -4.55 -5.43 23.62
N LEU A 81 -3.55 -6.18 24.07
CA LEU A 81 -2.16 -6.02 23.60
C LEU A 81 -1.98 -6.46 22.15
N ARG A 82 -2.77 -7.43 21.66
CA ARG A 82 -2.78 -7.82 20.25
C ARG A 82 -3.34 -6.69 19.39
N TRP A 83 -4.48 -6.09 19.77
CA TRP A 83 -5.04 -4.94 19.06
C TRP A 83 -4.05 -3.79 18.98
N HIS A 84 -3.34 -3.48 20.06
CA HIS A 84 -2.30 -2.45 20.03
C HIS A 84 -1.18 -2.75 19.02
N ARG A 85 -0.71 -4.01 18.97
CA ARG A 85 0.29 -4.46 17.98
C ARG A 85 -0.23 -4.36 16.54
N THR A 86 -1.49 -4.71 16.31
CA THR A 86 -2.13 -4.55 15.00
C THR A 86 -2.17 -3.08 14.57
N LEU A 87 -2.51 -2.16 15.47
CA LEU A 87 -2.52 -0.72 15.16
C LEU A 87 -1.14 -0.17 14.81
N ILE A 88 -0.10 -0.61 15.50
CA ILE A 88 1.28 -0.27 15.15
C ILE A 88 1.59 -0.81 13.75
N ALA A 89 1.29 -2.08 13.49
CA ALA A 89 1.56 -2.70 12.19
C ALA A 89 0.81 -2.00 11.04
N GLU A 90 -0.44 -1.58 11.26
CA GLU A 90 -1.23 -0.83 10.28
C GLU A 90 -0.62 0.54 9.97
N LYS A 91 -0.16 1.27 10.99
CA LYS A 91 0.55 2.55 10.81
C LYS A 91 1.76 2.37 9.87
N TRP A 92 2.59 1.37 10.13
CA TRP A 92 3.78 1.12 9.32
C TRP A 92 3.46 0.48 7.96
N ARG A 93 2.39 -0.32 7.84
CA ARG A 93 1.94 -0.87 6.55
C ARG A 93 1.52 0.21 5.58
N TYR A 94 0.86 1.27 6.07
CA TYR A 94 0.50 2.41 5.23
C TYR A 94 1.75 3.07 4.63
N GLU A 95 2.77 3.30 5.45
CA GLU A 95 4.07 3.87 5.02
C GLU A 95 4.83 2.94 4.06
N GLN A 96 4.68 1.63 4.22
CA GLN A 96 5.32 0.62 3.37
C GLN A 96 4.52 0.22 2.13
N THR A 97 3.37 0.84 1.85
CA THR A 97 2.65 0.57 0.60
C THR A 97 3.59 0.91 -0.56
N PRO A 98 4.05 -0.08 -1.35
CA PRO A 98 5.05 0.18 -2.37
C PRO A 98 4.47 1.22 -3.32
N LYS A 99 5.16 2.37 -3.46
CA LYS A 99 4.91 3.30 -4.57
C LYS A 99 4.84 2.45 -5.82
N ARG A 100 3.63 2.29 -6.38
CA ARG A 100 3.37 1.53 -7.61
C ARG A 100 4.47 1.96 -8.59
N ARG A 101 5.38 1.05 -8.95
CA ARG A 101 6.54 1.37 -9.82
C ARG A 101 6.02 2.25 -10.94
N ARG A 102 6.54 3.48 -11.05
CA ARG A 102 6.11 4.40 -12.10
C ARG A 102 6.23 3.63 -13.41
N GLY A 103 5.11 3.33 -14.04
CA GLY A 103 5.10 2.64 -15.32
C GLY A 103 5.95 3.44 -16.30
N VAL A 104 6.44 2.78 -17.34
CA VAL A 104 7.06 3.46 -18.48
C VAL A 104 6.19 4.66 -18.88
N GLY A 105 6.81 5.84 -19.01
CA GLY A 105 6.11 7.08 -19.31
C GLY A 105 5.19 6.93 -20.52
N ARG A 106 4.02 7.59 -20.48
CA ARG A 106 3.01 7.52 -21.57
C ARG A 106 3.62 7.81 -22.95
N GLU A 107 4.62 8.69 -22.98
CA GLU A 107 5.38 9.03 -24.18
C GLU A 107 6.14 7.85 -24.77
N ILE A 108 6.97 7.17 -23.96
CA ILE A 108 7.72 5.98 -24.36
C ILE A 108 6.76 4.88 -24.84
N ARG A 109 5.60 4.72 -24.19
CA ARG A 109 4.57 3.77 -24.61
C ARG A 109 4.01 4.11 -26.00
N ARG A 110 3.68 5.37 -26.25
CA ARG A 110 3.21 5.84 -27.57
C ARG A 110 4.27 5.64 -28.65
N LEU A 111 5.54 5.87 -28.31
CA LEU A 111 6.65 5.70 -29.24
C LEU A 111 6.82 4.23 -29.65
N VAL A 112 6.78 3.31 -28.68
CA VAL A 112 6.84 1.86 -28.94
C VAL A 112 5.68 1.41 -29.82
N VAL A 113 4.45 1.89 -29.56
CA VAL A 113 3.28 1.58 -30.38
C VAL A 113 3.45 2.11 -31.80
N ARG A 114 3.85 3.38 -31.96
CA ARG A 114 4.04 4.01 -33.28
C ARG A 114 5.06 3.26 -34.14
N MET A 115 6.24 2.99 -33.59
CA MET A 115 7.29 2.22 -34.28
C MET A 115 6.79 0.85 -34.73
N THR A 116 5.95 0.21 -33.90
CA THR A 116 5.38 -1.10 -34.17
C THR A 116 4.30 -1.06 -35.26
N THR A 117 3.47 -0.02 -35.27
CA THR A 117 2.41 0.15 -36.29
C THR A 117 2.96 0.57 -37.64
N GLU A 118 4.00 1.39 -37.66
CA GLU A 118 4.66 1.84 -38.89
C GLU A 118 5.53 0.74 -39.51
N ASN A 119 6.09 -0.14 -38.66
CA ASN A 119 7.00 -1.22 -39.09
C ASN A 119 6.54 -2.58 -38.58
N ALA A 120 5.52 -3.16 -39.24
CA ALA A 120 4.89 -4.41 -38.82
C ALA A 120 5.88 -5.60 -38.67
N THR A 121 6.97 -5.61 -39.45
CA THR A 121 8.00 -6.66 -39.45
C THR A 121 8.95 -6.59 -38.26
N TRP A 122 8.97 -5.50 -37.50
CA TRP A 122 9.98 -5.30 -36.44
C TRP A 122 9.70 -6.15 -35.20
N GLY A 123 10.62 -7.08 -34.89
CA GLY A 123 10.62 -7.83 -33.64
C GLY A 123 10.99 -6.99 -32.42
N TYR A 124 10.76 -7.53 -31.22
CA TYR A 124 11.02 -6.83 -29.96
C TYR A 124 12.47 -6.35 -29.80
N SER A 125 13.45 -7.14 -30.26
CA SER A 125 14.86 -6.78 -30.18
C SER A 125 15.22 -5.62 -31.11
N ARG A 126 14.55 -5.53 -32.28
CA ARG A 126 14.76 -4.41 -33.21
C ARG A 126 14.21 -3.12 -32.60
N ILE A 127 12.97 -3.15 -32.10
CA ILE A 127 12.35 -2.00 -31.41
C ILE A 127 13.20 -1.56 -30.21
N GLN A 128 13.77 -2.51 -29.45
CA GLN A 128 14.67 -2.17 -28.35
C GLN A 128 15.91 -1.40 -28.82
N GLY A 129 16.54 -1.81 -29.92
CA GLY A 129 17.70 -1.12 -30.49
C GLY A 129 17.36 0.30 -30.93
N GLU A 130 16.24 0.48 -31.62
CA GLU A 130 15.76 1.82 -32.06
C GLU A 130 15.45 2.73 -30.86
N MET A 131 14.81 2.18 -29.82
CA MET A 131 14.56 2.93 -28.59
C MET A 131 15.86 3.35 -27.89
N GLN A 132 16.89 2.50 -27.92
CA GLN A 132 18.21 2.81 -27.38
C GLN A 132 18.91 3.91 -28.19
N GLN A 133 18.78 3.90 -29.52
CA GLN A 133 19.29 4.96 -30.38
C GLN A 133 18.63 6.31 -30.11
N LEU A 134 17.33 6.32 -29.80
CA LEU A 134 16.59 7.53 -29.37
C LEU A 134 16.87 7.94 -27.91
N GLY A 135 17.81 7.29 -27.22
CA GLY A 135 18.20 7.62 -25.85
C GLY A 135 17.29 7.03 -24.76
N HIS A 136 16.32 6.18 -25.13
CA HIS A 136 15.39 5.55 -24.18
C HIS A 136 15.83 4.12 -23.84
N ARG A 137 16.28 3.88 -22.60
CA ARG A 137 16.60 2.53 -22.12
C ARG A 137 15.34 1.76 -21.73
N VAL A 138 14.80 0.97 -22.67
CA VAL A 138 13.62 0.10 -22.45
C VAL A 138 14.00 -1.37 -22.68
N GLY A 139 13.69 -2.23 -21.72
CA GLY A 139 13.93 -3.67 -21.87
C GLY A 139 12.94 -4.37 -22.80
N ARG A 140 13.37 -5.46 -23.45
CA ARG A 140 12.54 -6.30 -24.33
C ARG A 140 11.23 -6.75 -23.68
N SER A 141 11.27 -7.16 -22.41
CA SER A 141 10.10 -7.59 -21.64
C SER A 141 9.08 -6.47 -21.42
N THR A 142 9.57 -5.24 -21.27
CA THR A 142 8.74 -4.04 -21.14
C THR A 142 8.04 -3.70 -22.45
N ILE A 143 8.74 -3.83 -23.59
CA ILE A 143 8.15 -3.67 -24.93
C ILE A 143 7.08 -4.74 -25.17
N ALA A 144 7.37 -6.01 -24.86
CA ALA A 144 6.41 -7.10 -25.01
C ALA A 144 5.16 -6.87 -24.15
N ARG A 145 5.33 -6.39 -22.90
CA ARG A 145 4.21 -6.04 -22.02
C ARG A 145 3.38 -4.89 -22.58
N ILE A 146 4.03 -3.82 -23.05
CA ILE A 146 3.34 -2.67 -23.67
C ILE A 146 2.50 -3.14 -24.87
N LEU A 147 3.09 -3.92 -25.77
CA LEU A 147 2.40 -4.39 -26.96
C LEU A 147 1.23 -5.33 -26.63
N LYS A 148 1.40 -6.20 -25.63
CA LYS A 148 0.31 -7.06 -25.14
C LYS A 148 -0.84 -6.24 -24.54
N GLU A 149 -0.53 -5.21 -23.75
CA GLU A 149 -1.54 -4.33 -23.16
C GLU A 149 -2.27 -3.46 -24.20
N GLU A 150 -1.64 -3.19 -25.35
CA GLU A 150 -2.23 -2.46 -26.50
C GLU A 150 -2.88 -3.40 -27.53
N GLY A 151 -2.91 -4.71 -27.28
CA GLY A 151 -3.53 -5.69 -28.19
C GLY A 151 -2.76 -5.98 -29.48
N LEU A 152 -1.50 -5.55 -29.57
CA LEU A 152 -0.66 -5.75 -30.76
C LEU A 152 0.02 -7.13 -30.72
N LYS A 153 -0.19 -7.93 -31.77
CA LYS A 153 0.43 -9.25 -31.93
C LYS A 153 1.95 -9.15 -32.04
N PRO A 154 2.73 -10.17 -31.65
CA PRO A 154 4.17 -10.23 -31.95
C PRO A 154 4.42 -10.28 -33.46
N ALA A 155 5.55 -9.73 -33.93
CA ALA A 155 6.06 -10.07 -35.26
C ALA A 155 6.43 -11.58 -35.30
N PRO A 156 6.17 -12.31 -36.39
CA PRO A 156 5.69 -11.86 -37.71
C PRO A 156 4.15 -11.87 -37.88
N GLN A 157 3.38 -12.16 -36.83
CA GLN A 157 1.92 -12.39 -36.88
C GLN A 157 1.09 -11.09 -37.00
N ARG A 158 1.71 -9.96 -37.36
CA ARG A 158 1.05 -8.66 -37.46
C ARG A 158 0.50 -8.48 -38.88
N PRO A 159 -0.77 -8.07 -39.04
CA PRO A 159 -1.30 -7.79 -40.37
C PRO A 159 -0.64 -6.53 -40.94
N THR A 160 -0.02 -6.64 -42.11
CA THR A 160 0.45 -5.48 -42.89
C THR A 160 -0.69 -5.05 -43.81
N ALA A 161 -1.06 -3.76 -43.79
CA ALA A 161 -2.04 -3.26 -44.75
C ALA A 161 -1.51 -3.43 -46.19
N TRP A 162 -2.35 -3.93 -47.10
CA TRP A 162 -1.98 -4.20 -48.50
C TRP A 162 -1.37 -2.98 -49.21
N ARG A 163 -1.86 -1.77 -48.91
CA ARG A 163 -1.28 -0.51 -49.41
C ARG A 163 0.18 -0.30 -48.96
N THR A 164 0.53 -0.67 -47.74
CA THR A 164 1.89 -0.53 -47.20
C THR A 164 2.82 -1.58 -47.81
N PHE A 165 2.31 -2.80 -48.03
CA PHE A 165 3.04 -3.83 -48.76
C PHE A 165 3.36 -3.41 -50.20
N LEU A 166 2.35 -2.94 -50.94
CA LEU A 166 2.53 -2.47 -52.31
C LEU A 166 3.47 -1.27 -52.41
N ARG A 167 3.40 -0.31 -51.47
CA ARG A 167 4.30 0.86 -51.47
C ARG A 167 5.76 0.47 -51.22
N SER A 168 6.01 -0.50 -50.34
CA SER A 168 7.38 -0.98 -50.06
C SER A 168 7.96 -1.83 -51.19
N HIS A 169 7.12 -2.51 -51.98
CA HIS A 169 7.53 -3.38 -53.08
C HIS A 169 7.30 -2.77 -54.47
N TRP A 170 6.84 -1.51 -54.55
CA TRP A 170 6.49 -0.84 -55.82
C TRP A 170 7.63 -0.86 -56.84
N GLY A 171 8.86 -0.63 -56.39
CA GLY A 171 10.04 -0.66 -57.26
C GLY A 171 10.40 -2.06 -57.80
N GLN A 172 9.99 -3.14 -57.13
CA GLN A 172 10.21 -4.51 -57.58
C GLN A 172 9.07 -4.98 -58.49
N VAL A 173 7.83 -4.59 -58.19
CA VAL A 173 6.65 -4.90 -59.00
C VAL A 173 6.73 -4.21 -60.37
N ALA A 174 7.19 -2.96 -60.43
CA ALA A 174 7.39 -2.24 -61.69
C ALA A 174 8.42 -2.89 -62.64
N ALA A 175 9.34 -3.71 -62.11
CA ALA A 175 10.31 -4.44 -62.92
C ALA A 175 9.76 -5.76 -63.49
N THR A 176 8.62 -6.24 -63.00
CA THR A 176 8.07 -7.55 -63.37
C THR A 176 7.11 -7.46 -64.57
N ASP A 177 6.60 -6.27 -64.89
CA ASP A 177 5.58 -6.04 -65.93
C ASP A 177 6.13 -6.01 -67.38
N PHE A 178 7.45 -6.18 -67.57
CA PHE A 178 8.11 -6.08 -68.88
C PHE A 178 8.32 -7.41 -69.62
N PHE A 179 7.78 -8.52 -69.13
CA PHE A 179 7.87 -9.82 -69.82
C PHE A 179 6.53 -10.21 -70.47
N THR A 180 6.27 -9.68 -71.67
CA THR A 180 5.28 -10.26 -72.59
C THR A 180 5.97 -11.29 -73.47
N THR A 181 5.60 -12.56 -73.36
CA THR A 181 5.88 -13.58 -74.38
C THR A 181 4.79 -13.49 -75.44
N GLU A 182 5.14 -12.95 -76.61
CA GLU A 182 4.33 -13.12 -77.82
C GLU A 182 4.41 -14.61 -78.23
N VAL A 183 3.25 -15.24 -78.40
CA VAL A 183 3.09 -16.57 -79.02
C VAL A 183 2.47 -16.38 -80.39
#